data_AF-A0A7C4GHF6-F1
#
_entry.id   AF-A0A7C4GHF6-F1
#
_cell.length_a   1.000
_cell.length_b   1.000
_cell.length_c   1.000
_cell.angle_alpha   90.00
_cell.angle_beta   90.00
_cell.angle_gamma   90.00
#
_symmetry.space_group_name_H-M   'P 1'
#
loop_
_entity.id
_entity.type
_entity.pdbx_description
1 polymer ?
#
loop_
_entity_poly.entity_id
_entity_poly.type
_entity_poly.pdbx_seq_one_letter_code
_entity_poly.pdbx_strand_id
1 'polypeptide(L)'
;MKFELESTQRALLFYYLSRYAALSRDDRSAMSALDSARFYGGSDPRLRLELAMQDGAISQVAGNFQRAEKSYLEAMALDPNRRELLQALFDLYIDDMHDTGRARALVTEWLRRSPNDSWAAGLLRRLSGQP
;
A
#
# COMPACT_ATOMS: atom_id res chain seq x y z
N MET A 1 6.47 -16.75 36.16
CA MET A 1 6.64 -16.88 34.69
C MET A 1 6.25 -15.55 34.08
N LYS A 2 7.20 -14.79 33.50
CA LYS A 2 6.86 -13.56 32.76
C LYS A 2 6.48 -13.98 31.34
N PHE A 3 5.29 -13.61 30.90
CA PHE A 3 4.88 -13.76 29.52
C PHE A 3 5.56 -12.65 28.72
N GLU A 4 6.64 -12.97 28.01
CA GLU A 4 7.30 -12.05 27.10
C GLU A 4 7.02 -12.48 25.66
N LEU A 5 6.57 -11.51 24.87
CA LEU A 5 6.30 -11.74 23.46
C LEU A 5 7.57 -11.58 22.64
N GLU A 6 7.77 -12.51 21.72
CA GLU A 6 8.78 -12.41 20.66
C GLU A 6 8.49 -11.21 19.75
N SER A 7 9.52 -10.66 19.11
CA SER A 7 9.40 -9.46 18.25
C SER A 7 8.30 -9.61 17.19
N THR A 8 8.22 -10.76 16.50
CA THR A 8 7.17 -11.01 15.50
C THR A 8 5.77 -11.01 16.10
N GLN A 9 5.59 -11.54 17.31
CA GLN A 9 4.29 -11.55 17.97
C GLN A 9 3.85 -10.13 18.37
N ARG A 10 4.80 -9.31 18.86
CA ARG A 10 4.54 -7.88 19.12
C ARG A 10 4.15 -7.16 17.83
N ALA A 11 4.89 -7.41 16.75
CA ALA A 11 4.60 -6.82 15.46
C ALA A 11 3.19 -7.14 14.97
N LEU A 12 2.77 -8.41 15.09
CA LEU A 12 1.42 -8.85 14.72
C LEU A 12 0.33 -8.21 15.59
N LEU A 13 0.55 -8.06 16.89
CA LEU A 13 -0.41 -7.37 17.76
C LEU A 13 -0.61 -5.91 17.33
N PHE A 14 0.49 -5.20 17.09
CA PHE A 14 0.43 -3.82 16.63
C PHE A 14 -0.15 -3.69 15.22
N TYR A 15 0.11 -4.66 14.33
CA TYR A 15 -0.52 -4.75 13.03
C TYR A 15 -2.05 -4.84 13.13
N TYR A 16 -2.57 -5.77 13.94
CA TYR A 16 -4.01 -5.92 14.13
C TYR A 16 -4.64 -4.73 14.86
N LEU A 17 -3.95 -4.16 15.85
CA LEU A 17 -4.40 -2.93 16.53
C LEU A 17 -4.52 -1.77 15.54
N SER A 18 -3.53 -1.61 14.65
CA SER A 18 -3.56 -0.60 13.61
C SER A 18 -4.76 -0.78 12.67
N ARG A 19 -5.06 -2.01 12.23
CA ARG A 19 -6.24 -2.30 11.40
C ARG A 19 -7.54 -1.96 12.10
N TYR A 20 -7.66 -2.35 13.37
CA TYR A 20 -8.85 -2.06 14.16
C TYR A 20 -9.08 -0.56 14.34
N ALA A 21 -8.01 0.19 14.65
CA ALA A 21 -8.07 1.65 14.77
C ALA A 21 -8.48 2.32 13.44
N ALA A 22 -7.92 1.86 12.31
CA ALA A 22 -8.28 2.37 10.99
C ALA A 22 -9.77 2.12 10.65
N LEU A 23 -10.29 0.93 10.96
CA LEU A 23 -11.72 0.61 10.81
C LEU A 23 -12.60 1.49 11.71
N SER A 24 -12.07 1.93 12.85
CA SER A 24 -12.74 2.81 13.80
C SER A 24 -12.60 4.30 13.45
N ARG A 25 -12.00 4.64 12.29
CA ARG A 25 -11.67 6.02 11.86
C ARG A 25 -10.77 6.77 12.84
N ASP A 26 -9.97 6.03 13.62
CA ASP A 26 -8.94 6.59 14.49
C ASP A 26 -7.58 6.48 13.78
N ASP A 27 -7.37 7.38 12.82
CA ASP A 27 -6.18 7.38 11.96
C ASP A 27 -4.89 7.59 12.78
N ARG A 28 -4.97 8.34 13.88
CA ARG A 28 -3.83 8.62 14.75
C ARG A 28 -3.36 7.34 15.44
N SER A 29 -4.28 6.61 16.06
CA SER A 29 -3.95 5.33 16.69
C SER A 29 -3.55 4.29 15.66
N ALA A 30 -4.18 4.31 14.47
CA ALA A 30 -3.84 3.42 13.38
C ALA A 30 -2.38 3.60 12.92
N MET A 31 -1.94 4.84 12.70
CA MET A 31 -0.56 5.15 12.32
C MET A 31 0.42 4.83 13.43
N SER A 32 0.12 5.18 14.69
CA SER A 32 1.02 4.91 15.82
C SER A 32 1.23 3.41 16.05
N ALA A 33 0.16 2.62 15.97
CA ALA A 33 0.25 1.17 16.04
C ALA A 33 1.02 0.61 14.84
N LEU A 34 0.86 1.17 13.64
CA LEU A 34 1.60 0.71 12.47
C LEU A 34 3.11 0.96 12.55
N ASP A 35 3.50 2.13 13.05
CA ASP A 35 4.91 2.46 13.27
C ASP A 35 5.54 1.49 14.29
N SER A 36 4.79 1.13 15.33
CA SER A 36 5.18 0.08 16.29
C SER A 36 5.30 -1.29 15.62
N ALA A 37 4.35 -1.65 14.76
CA ALA A 37 4.39 -2.92 14.03
C ALA A 37 5.62 -3.01 13.11
N ARG A 38 5.98 -1.93 12.41
CA ARG A 38 7.20 -1.84 11.60
C ARG A 38 8.46 -1.94 12.45
N PHE A 39 8.49 -1.33 13.63
CA PHE A 39 9.63 -1.42 14.54
C PHE A 39 9.92 -2.86 14.97
N TYR A 40 8.89 -3.60 15.37
CA TYR A 40 9.05 -4.99 15.83
C TYR A 40 9.12 -6.03 14.70
N GLY A 41 8.48 -5.75 13.57
CA GLY A 41 8.31 -6.67 12.44
C GLY A 41 9.26 -6.43 11.28
N GLY A 42 10.11 -5.41 11.36
CA GLY A 42 10.94 -4.92 10.27
C GLY A 42 11.97 -5.91 9.72
N SER A 43 12.16 -7.09 10.32
CA SER A 43 13.06 -8.14 9.82
C SER A 43 12.35 -9.22 8.97
N ASP A 44 11.03 -9.39 9.08
CA ASP A 44 10.28 -10.42 8.35
C ASP A 44 9.82 -9.89 6.97
N PRO A 45 10.33 -10.44 5.85
CA PRO A 45 9.99 -9.96 4.51
C PRO A 45 8.50 -10.03 4.17
N ARG A 46 7.77 -11.03 4.66
CA ARG A 46 6.32 -11.16 4.39
C ARG A 46 5.55 -10.10 5.14
N LEU A 47 5.93 -9.85 6.39
CA LEU A 47 5.31 -8.83 7.20
C LEU A 47 5.61 -7.42 6.67
N ARG A 48 6.80 -7.18 6.10
CA ARG A 48 7.13 -5.91 5.44
C ARG A 48 6.16 -5.55 4.32
N LEU A 49 5.83 -6.50 3.45
CA LEU A 49 4.88 -6.27 2.35
C LEU A 49 3.51 -5.86 2.89
N GLU A 50 2.99 -6.62 3.86
CA GLU A 50 1.67 -6.35 4.45
C GLU A 50 1.64 -5.04 5.25
N LEU A 51 2.73 -4.70 5.95
CA LEU A 51 2.85 -3.42 6.64
C LEU A 51 2.90 -2.24 5.67
N ALA A 52 3.62 -2.37 4.55
CA ALA A 52 3.71 -1.33 3.54
C ALA A 52 2.36 -1.10 2.82
N MET A 53 1.64 -2.18 2.49
CA MET A 53 0.25 -2.11 1.99
C MET A 53 -0.68 -1.37 2.96
N GLN A 54 -0.65 -1.76 4.23
CA GLN A 54 -1.51 -1.17 5.26
C GLN A 54 -1.17 0.31 5.51
N ASP A 55 0.11 0.67 5.48
CA ASP A 55 0.56 2.04 5.62
C ASP A 55 0.10 2.92 4.46
N GLY A 56 0.15 2.37 3.24
CA GLY A 56 -0.40 3.00 2.05
C GLY A 56 -1.88 3.32 2.24
N ALA A 57 -2.68 2.32 2.62
CA ALA A 57 -4.13 2.46 2.78
C ALA A 57 -4.51 3.43 3.91
N ILE A 58 -3.88 3.33 5.08
CA ILE A 58 -4.15 4.23 6.20
C ILE A 58 -3.76 5.66 5.85
N SER A 59 -2.61 5.85 5.20
CA SER A 59 -2.14 7.17 4.80
C SER A 59 -3.05 7.80 3.74
N GLN A 60 -3.56 7.01 2.80
CA GLN A 60 -4.50 7.46 1.78
C GLN A 60 -5.81 7.93 2.41
N VAL A 61 -6.41 7.11 3.29
CA VAL A 61 -7.64 7.47 4.02
C VAL A 61 -7.46 8.73 4.87
N ALA A 62 -6.29 8.90 5.48
CA ALA A 62 -5.95 10.07 6.29
C ALA A 62 -5.59 11.32 5.46
N GLY A 63 -5.64 11.25 4.12
CA GLY A 63 -5.29 12.37 3.23
C GLY A 63 -3.80 12.64 3.08
N ASN A 64 -2.93 11.75 3.58
CA ASN A 64 -1.48 11.87 3.46
C ASN A 64 -0.99 11.13 2.21
N PHE A 65 -1.33 11.66 1.04
CA PHE A 65 -1.12 11.00 -0.24
C PHE A 65 0.35 10.75 -0.59
N GLN A 66 1.26 11.63 -0.15
CA GLN A 66 2.70 11.43 -0.37
C GLN A 66 3.24 10.25 0.44
N ARG A 67 2.76 10.07 1.68
CA ARG A 67 3.10 8.87 2.48
C ARG A 67 2.46 7.63 1.86
N ALA A 68 1.21 7.73 1.40
CA ALA A 68 0.51 6.62 0.75
C ALA A 68 1.26 6.12 -0.49
N GLU A 69 1.64 7.03 -1.40
CA GLU A 69 2.40 6.73 -2.60
C GLU A 69 3.72 6.02 -2.25
N LYS A 70 4.48 6.56 -1.31
CA LYS A 70 5.76 5.98 -0.89
C LYS A 70 5.58 4.55 -0.38
N SER A 71 4.56 4.29 0.43
CA SER A 71 4.33 2.98 1.05
C SER A 71 3.81 1.95 0.05
N TYR A 72 2.96 2.34 -0.90
CA TYR A 72 2.59 1.45 -2.00
C TYR A 72 3.75 1.16 -2.95
N LEU A 73 4.61 2.13 -3.24
CA LEU A 73 5.83 1.90 -4.04
C LEU A 73 6.81 0.96 -3.32
N GLU A 74 6.97 1.10 -1.99
CA GLU A 74 7.73 0.15 -1.16
C GLU A 74 7.15 -1.27 -1.30
N ALA A 75 5.84 -1.43 -1.16
CA ALA A 75 5.18 -2.71 -1.32
C ALA A 75 5.35 -3.27 -2.75
N MET A 76 5.29 -2.42 -3.78
CA MET A 76 5.46 -2.85 -5.19
C MET A 76 6.90 -3.25 -5.50
N ALA A 77 7.89 -2.70 -4.78
CA ALA A 77 9.27 -3.16 -4.87
C ALA A 77 9.46 -4.54 -4.22
N LEU A 78 8.70 -4.85 -3.17
CA LEU A 78 8.73 -6.16 -2.49
C LEU A 78 8.00 -7.24 -3.30
N ASP A 79 6.89 -6.91 -3.94
CA ASP A 79 6.15 -7.80 -4.84
C ASP A 79 5.70 -7.07 -6.11
N PRO A 80 6.53 -7.06 -7.17
CA PRO A 80 6.24 -6.30 -8.40
C PRO A 80 5.13 -6.89 -9.27
N ASN A 81 4.67 -8.11 -8.98
CA ASN A 81 3.68 -8.82 -9.77
C ASN A 81 2.28 -8.80 -9.12
N ARG A 82 2.15 -8.17 -7.95
CA ARG A 82 0.89 -8.08 -7.22
C ARG A 82 -0.01 -7.00 -7.80
N ARG A 83 -1.06 -7.41 -8.51
CA ARG A 83 -1.96 -6.49 -9.25
C ARG A 83 -2.68 -5.50 -8.34
N GLU A 84 -2.95 -5.88 -7.10
CA GLU A 84 -3.59 -5.03 -6.10
C GLU A 84 -2.79 -3.74 -5.85
N LEU A 85 -1.46 -3.78 -6.00
CA LEU A 85 -0.59 -2.60 -5.86
C LEU A 85 -0.68 -1.66 -7.05
N LEU A 86 -0.78 -2.21 -8.27
CA LEU A 86 -1.07 -1.40 -9.44
C LEU A 86 -2.40 -0.69 -9.27
N GLN A 87 -3.43 -1.39 -8.81
CA GLN A 87 -4.73 -0.79 -8.56
C GLN A 87 -4.66 0.32 -7.51
N ALA A 88 -4.08 0.05 -6.33
CA ALA A 88 -4.00 1.02 -5.25
C ALA A 88 -3.26 2.31 -5.64
N LEU A 89 -2.12 2.20 -6.34
CA LEU A 89 -1.40 3.37 -6.85
C LEU A 89 -2.17 4.08 -7.97
N PHE A 90 -2.84 3.34 -8.85
CA PHE A 90 -3.66 3.95 -9.90
C PHE A 90 -4.81 4.76 -9.32
N ASP A 91 -5.55 4.19 -8.38
CA ASP A 91 -6.68 4.85 -7.70
C ASP A 91 -6.18 6.07 -6.91
N LEU A 92 -5.06 5.95 -6.18
CA LEU A 92 -4.42 7.09 -5.50
C LEU A 92 -4.07 8.22 -6.48
N TYR A 93 -3.50 7.89 -7.65
CA TYR A 93 -3.13 8.91 -8.62
C TYR A 93 -4.32 9.58 -9.28
N ILE A 94 -5.42 8.86 -9.53
CA ILE A 94 -6.58 9.40 -10.24
C ILE A 94 -7.56 10.09 -9.31
N ASP A 95 -7.93 9.41 -8.23
CA ASP A 95 -9.04 9.84 -7.37
C ASP A 95 -8.58 10.84 -6.31
N ASP A 96 -7.37 10.68 -5.76
CA ASP A 96 -6.90 11.50 -4.65
C ASP A 96 -5.89 12.59 -5.07
N MET A 97 -4.94 12.25 -5.94
CA MET A 97 -3.89 13.19 -6.38
C MET A 97 -4.22 13.91 -7.69
N HIS A 98 -5.22 13.41 -8.44
CA HIS A 98 -5.59 13.91 -9.77
C HIS A 98 -4.42 14.04 -10.76
N ASP A 99 -3.41 13.17 -10.65
CA ASP A 99 -2.22 13.12 -11.48
C ASP A 99 -2.32 12.00 -12.52
N THR A 100 -3.02 12.32 -13.62
CA THR A 100 -3.16 11.39 -14.76
C THR A 100 -1.83 11.05 -15.44
N GLY A 101 -0.81 11.90 -15.30
CA GLY A 101 0.53 11.67 -15.83
C GLY A 101 1.23 10.52 -15.10
N ARG A 102 1.21 10.54 -13.76
CA ARG A 102 1.74 9.45 -12.93
C ARG A 102 0.96 8.16 -13.12
N ALA A 103 -0.37 8.23 -13.17
CA ALA A 103 -1.19 7.05 -13.46
C ALA A 103 -0.81 6.41 -14.80
N ARG A 104 -0.59 7.21 -15.84
CA ARG A 104 -0.15 6.73 -17.16
C ARG A 104 1.23 6.08 -17.08
N ALA A 105 2.18 6.73 -16.41
CA ALA A 105 3.54 6.21 -16.27
C ALA A 105 3.55 4.86 -15.53
N LEU A 106 2.80 4.75 -14.42
CA LEU A 106 2.64 3.53 -13.65
C LEU A 106 2.12 2.36 -14.50
N VAL A 107 1.00 2.57 -15.20
CA VAL A 107 0.37 1.52 -16.02
C VAL A 107 1.26 1.14 -17.21
N THR A 108 1.94 2.12 -17.81
CA THR A 108 2.87 1.87 -18.93
C THR A 108 4.03 0.99 -18.48
N GLU A 109 4.63 1.28 -17.32
CA GLU A 109 5.72 0.46 -16.78
C GLU A 109 5.24 -0.94 -16.37
N TRP A 110 4.02 -1.08 -15.84
CA TRP A 110 3.42 -2.39 -15.59
C TRP A 110 3.32 -3.21 -16.87
N LEU A 111 2.75 -2.64 -17.93
CA LEU A 111 2.55 -3.31 -19.22
C LEU A 111 3.88 -3.64 -19.91
N ARG A 112 4.95 -2.88 -19.67
CA ARG A 112 6.29 -3.23 -20.16
C ARG A 112 6.77 -4.58 -19.62
N ARG A 113 6.41 -4.92 -18.38
CA ARG A 113 6.76 -6.19 -17.72
C ARG A 113 5.70 -7.28 -17.96
N SER A 114 4.45 -6.87 -18.09
CA SER A 114 3.29 -7.74 -18.27
C SER A 114 2.46 -7.31 -19.50
N PRO A 115 2.99 -7.49 -20.72
CA PRO A 115 2.38 -6.94 -21.95
C PRO A 115 1.00 -7.52 -22.28
N ASN A 116 0.69 -8.70 -21.75
CA ASN A 116 -0.58 -9.40 -21.97
C ASN A 116 -1.62 -9.13 -20.86
N ASP A 117 -1.36 -8.20 -19.93
CA ASP A 117 -2.33 -7.83 -18.90
C ASP A 117 -3.44 -6.95 -19.50
N SER A 118 -4.54 -7.59 -19.90
CA SER A 118 -5.69 -6.94 -20.54
C SER A 118 -6.38 -5.92 -19.63
N TRP A 119 -6.33 -6.11 -18.31
CA TRP A 119 -6.91 -5.17 -17.35
C TRP A 119 -6.08 -3.88 -17.32
N ALA A 120 -4.76 -3.99 -17.18
CA ALA A 120 -3.86 -2.84 -17.23
C ALA A 120 -3.92 -2.11 -18.59
N ALA A 121 -4.04 -2.85 -19.70
CA ALA A 121 -4.24 -2.25 -21.02
C ALA A 121 -5.56 -1.45 -21.10
N GLY A 122 -6.61 -1.93 -20.43
CA GLY A 122 -7.88 -1.20 -20.26
C GLY A 122 -7.70 0.12 -19.52
N LEU A 123 -6.92 0.15 -18.43
CA LEU A 123 -6.61 1.39 -17.70
C LEU A 123 -5.90 2.41 -18.59
N LEU A 124 -4.92 1.97 -19.38
CA LEU A 124 -4.16 2.88 -20.26
C LEU A 124 -5.04 3.48 -21.38
N ARG A 125 -5.99 2.71 -21.92
CA ARG A 125 -6.99 3.22 -22.88
C ARG A 125 -7.89 4.27 -22.25
N ARG A 126 -8.42 3.99 -21.05
CA ARG A 126 -9.23 4.95 -20.27
C ARG A 126 -8.50 6.28 -20.05
N LEU A 127 -7.22 6.24 -19.67
CA LEU A 127 -6.40 7.44 -19.50
C LEU A 127 -6.14 8.20 -20.81
N SER A 128 -6.22 7.53 -21.95
CA SER A 128 -5.98 8.14 -23.27
C SER A 128 -7.25 8.71 -23.91
N GLY A 129 -8.40 8.63 -23.22
CA GLY A 129 -9.68 9.03 -23.78
C GLY A 129 -10.17 8.12 -24.91
N GLN A 130 -9.63 6.91 -25.03
CA GLN A 130 -10.07 5.92 -26.02
C GLN A 130 -11.01 4.91 -25.34
N PRO A 131 -12.22 4.66 -25.90
CA PRO A 131 -13.15 3.67 -25.38
C PRO A 131 -12.61 2.23 -25.48
#